data_AF-A0A354WRE8-F1
#
_entry.id   AF-A0A354WRE8-F1
#
_cell.length_a   1.000
_cell.length_b   1.000
_cell.length_c   1.000
_cell.angle_alpha   90.00
_cell.angle_beta   90.00
_cell.angle_gamma   90.00
#
_symmetry.space_group_name_H-M   'P 1'
#
loop_
_entity.id
_entity.type
_entity.pdbx_description
1 polymer ?
#
loop_
_entity_poly.entity_id
_entity_poly.type
_entity_poly.pdbx_seq_one_letter_code
_entity_poly.pdbx_strand_id
1 'polypeptide(L)'
;MTREELARAIADGIIATHVEGEFDSVSCSTAGDYPSIGISQWEGSRADDLLARISGGGRYAGLSYSDIASSGELWNLEGLLRSEEGQEAQRQKLAEDCLDYVDALWEIPTLDDTRCTIYAGIWCPTSTSVVCRFLTNRQWNYDLRNLHTVRALFKYQYAHAAGCDEYAEGYANRADATYEYVAGLDL
;
A
#
# COMPACT_ATOMS: atom_id res chain seq x y z
N MET A 1 -16.72 -9.15 -7.86
CA MET A 1 -15.31 -9.12 -8.29
C MET A 1 -14.63 -10.42 -7.91
N THR A 2 -13.68 -10.88 -8.72
CA THR A 2 -12.75 -11.95 -8.34
C THR A 2 -11.69 -11.43 -7.36
N ARG A 3 -10.90 -12.35 -6.79
CA ARG A 3 -9.76 -12.03 -5.92
C ARG A 3 -8.75 -11.10 -6.61
N GLU A 4 -8.45 -11.40 -7.88
CA GLU A 4 -7.50 -10.66 -8.70
C GLU A 4 -8.03 -9.28 -9.11
N GLU A 5 -9.32 -9.18 -9.45
CA GLU A 5 -9.97 -7.89 -9.73
C GLU A 5 -9.95 -6.97 -8.50
N LEU A 6 -10.22 -7.55 -7.32
CA LEU A 6 -10.21 -6.82 -6.07
C LEU A 6 -8.80 -6.37 -5.67
N ALA A 7 -7.79 -7.25 -5.84
CA ALA A 7 -6.40 -6.91 -5.57
C ALA A 7 -5.89 -5.78 -6.47
N ARG A 8 -6.26 -5.78 -7.76
CA ARG A 8 -5.96 -4.67 -8.68
C ARG A 8 -6.65 -3.38 -8.25
N ALA A 9 -7.93 -3.42 -7.88
CA ALA A 9 -8.66 -2.24 -7.42
C ALA A 9 -8.05 -1.64 -6.14
N ILE A 10 -7.55 -2.48 -5.23
CA ILE A 10 -6.81 -2.05 -4.04
C ILE A 10 -5.48 -1.41 -4.44
N ALA A 11 -4.69 -2.04 -5.31
CA ALA A 11 -3.42 -1.51 -5.79
C ALA A 11 -3.59 -0.13 -6.46
N ASP A 12 -4.59 0.00 -7.34
CA ASP A 12 -4.93 1.28 -7.98
C ASP A 12 -5.32 2.34 -6.94
N GLY A 13 -6.04 1.94 -5.89
CA GLY A 13 -6.37 2.83 -4.78
C GLY A 13 -5.17 3.27 -3.96
N ILE A 14 -4.23 2.38 -3.65
CA ILE A 14 -2.98 2.72 -2.96
C ILE A 14 -2.20 3.75 -3.78
N ILE A 15 -2.10 3.54 -5.09
CA ILE A 15 -1.43 4.46 -6.02
C ILE A 15 -2.13 5.81 -6.08
N ALA A 16 -3.45 5.83 -6.30
CA ALA A 16 -4.22 7.07 -6.47
C ALA A 16 -4.30 7.91 -5.19
N THR A 17 -4.24 7.27 -4.03
CA THR A 17 -4.31 7.94 -2.72
C THR A 17 -2.94 8.30 -2.15
N HIS A 18 -1.84 7.94 -2.83
CA HIS A 18 -0.45 8.20 -2.40
C HIS A 18 -0.19 7.79 -0.95
N VAL A 19 -0.71 6.62 -0.58
CA VAL A 19 -0.71 6.15 0.80
C VAL A 19 0.69 5.79 1.31
N GLU A 20 1.59 5.36 0.41
CA GLU A 20 2.96 4.98 0.74
C GLU A 20 3.98 5.89 0.04
N GLY A 21 4.10 5.78 -1.28
CA GLY A 21 5.08 6.55 -2.05
C GLY A 21 4.68 6.83 -3.50
N GLU A 22 5.53 7.56 -4.18
CA GLU A 22 5.45 7.81 -5.63
C GLU A 22 6.24 6.76 -6.41
N PHE A 23 6.02 6.68 -7.73
CA PHE A 23 6.67 5.68 -8.58
C PHE A 23 8.19 5.79 -8.59
N ASP A 24 8.76 6.96 -8.36
CA ASP A 24 10.19 7.21 -8.35
C ASP A 24 10.76 7.35 -6.94
N SER A 25 9.99 7.01 -5.91
CA SER A 25 10.47 7.12 -4.53
C SER A 25 11.66 6.18 -4.30
N VAL A 26 12.78 6.74 -3.88
CA VAL A 26 13.98 6.01 -3.44
C VAL A 26 14.43 6.63 -2.12
N SER A 27 14.44 5.84 -1.07
CA SER A 27 14.88 6.29 0.26
C SER A 27 15.77 5.26 0.93
N CYS A 28 16.54 5.70 1.94
CA CYS A 28 17.26 4.78 2.80
C CYS A 28 16.30 4.25 3.86
N SER A 29 16.23 2.93 4.01
CA SER A 29 15.35 2.34 5.01
C SER A 29 15.72 2.76 6.43
N THR A 30 14.70 2.88 7.27
CA THR A 30 14.87 3.15 8.70
C THR A 30 15.48 1.98 9.47
N ALA A 31 15.43 0.77 8.93
CA ALA A 31 15.94 -0.43 9.58
C ALA A 31 17.31 -0.91 9.05
N GLY A 32 17.97 -0.15 8.17
CA GLY A 32 19.35 -0.39 7.76
C GLY A 32 19.73 0.24 6.41
N ASP A 33 20.97 -0.01 5.99
CA ASP A 33 21.54 0.54 4.75
C ASP A 33 21.08 -0.24 3.50
N TYR A 34 19.78 -0.18 3.23
CA TYR A 34 19.18 -0.76 2.03
C TYR A 34 18.20 0.22 1.41
N PRO A 35 18.06 0.18 0.07
CA PRO A 35 17.13 1.04 -0.62
C PRO A 35 15.69 0.57 -0.37
N SER A 36 14.83 1.53 -0.09
CA SER A 36 13.38 1.39 -0.09
C SER A 36 12.83 2.10 -1.32
N ILE A 37 12.19 1.35 -2.23
CA ILE A 37 11.93 1.81 -3.60
C ILE A 37 10.46 1.73 -4.01
N GLY A 38 10.04 2.67 -4.87
CA GLY A 38 8.78 2.67 -5.57
C GLY A 38 7.54 2.97 -4.70
N ILE A 39 6.37 2.81 -5.33
CA ILE A 39 5.07 3.17 -4.76
C ILE A 39 4.73 2.44 -3.46
N SER A 40 5.35 1.30 -3.17
CA SER A 40 5.10 0.51 -1.95
C SER A 40 6.34 0.37 -1.07
N GLN A 41 7.37 1.19 -1.30
CA GLN A 41 8.57 1.22 -0.48
C GLN A 41 9.17 -0.19 -0.31
N TRP A 42 9.30 -0.92 -1.42
CA TRP A 42 9.80 -2.29 -1.40
C TRP A 42 11.26 -2.31 -0.96
N GLU A 43 11.59 -3.27 -0.11
CA GLU A 43 12.91 -3.41 0.50
C GLU A 43 13.45 -4.85 0.34
N GLY A 44 14.78 -5.00 0.39
CA GLY A 44 15.45 -6.29 0.34
C GLY A 44 15.05 -7.13 -0.88
N SER A 45 14.71 -8.41 -0.66
CA SER A 45 14.33 -9.31 -1.75
C SER A 45 13.09 -8.88 -2.52
N ARG A 46 12.18 -8.10 -1.91
CA ARG A 46 11.02 -7.55 -2.62
C ARG A 46 11.46 -6.45 -3.58
N ALA A 47 12.42 -5.60 -3.19
CA ALA A 47 13.02 -4.61 -4.08
C ALA A 47 13.76 -5.28 -5.25
N ASP A 48 14.56 -6.32 -4.96
CA ASP A 48 15.29 -7.06 -5.99
C ASP A 48 14.35 -7.74 -7.00
N ASP A 49 13.23 -8.30 -6.54
CA ASP A 49 12.19 -8.86 -7.41
C ASP A 49 11.56 -7.80 -8.32
N LEU A 50 11.31 -6.58 -7.83
CA LEU A 50 10.85 -5.48 -8.68
C LEU A 50 11.91 -5.12 -9.73
N LEU A 51 13.16 -4.94 -9.31
CA LEU A 51 14.26 -4.55 -10.18
C LEU A 51 14.54 -5.60 -11.26
N ALA A 52 14.31 -6.88 -10.99
CA ALA A 52 14.45 -7.96 -11.96
C ALA A 52 13.39 -7.91 -13.07
N ARG A 53 12.25 -7.24 -12.85
CA ARG A 53 11.16 -7.08 -13.82
C ARG A 53 11.37 -5.91 -14.79
N ILE A 54 12.35 -5.04 -14.51
CA ILE A 54 12.59 -3.82 -15.29
C ILE A 54 13.94 -3.96 -15.99
N SER A 55 13.97 -3.70 -17.31
CA SER A 55 15.19 -3.68 -18.09
C SER A 55 16.24 -2.73 -17.48
N GLY A 56 17.43 -3.26 -17.22
CA GLY A 56 18.52 -2.53 -16.56
C GLY A 56 18.41 -2.43 -15.03
N GLY A 57 17.32 -2.89 -14.42
CA GLY A 57 17.11 -2.83 -12.96
C GLY A 57 18.06 -3.75 -12.18
N GLY A 58 18.44 -4.89 -12.76
CA GLY A 58 19.33 -5.87 -12.13
C GLY A 58 20.71 -5.34 -11.72
N ARG A 59 21.16 -4.19 -12.24
CA ARG A 59 22.42 -3.55 -11.80
C ARG A 59 22.34 -2.97 -10.38
N TYR A 60 21.13 -2.74 -9.89
CA TYR A 60 20.86 -2.19 -8.56
C TYR A 60 20.54 -3.27 -7.52
N ALA A 61 20.24 -4.49 -7.97
CA ALA A 61 19.84 -5.58 -7.09
C ALA A 61 20.97 -5.93 -6.11
N GLY A 62 20.62 -6.08 -4.84
CA GLY A 62 21.56 -6.39 -3.76
C GLY A 62 22.55 -5.27 -3.39
N LEU A 63 22.47 -4.07 -4.00
CA LEU A 63 23.28 -2.93 -3.57
C LEU A 63 22.69 -2.28 -2.32
N SER A 64 23.57 -1.75 -1.47
CA SER A 64 23.15 -0.89 -0.36
C SER A 64 22.68 0.47 -0.89
N TYR A 65 21.88 1.19 -0.09
CA TYR A 65 21.51 2.56 -0.44
C TYR A 65 22.75 3.45 -0.57
N SER A 66 23.71 3.31 0.35
CA SER A 66 24.95 4.08 0.36
C SER A 66 25.83 3.82 -0.88
N ASP A 67 25.87 2.61 -1.41
CA ASP A 67 26.61 2.30 -2.65
C ASP A 67 25.98 3.00 -3.87
N ILE A 68 24.65 2.99 -3.97
CA ILE A 68 23.92 3.68 -5.05
C ILE A 68 24.11 5.20 -4.92
N ALA A 69 24.03 5.73 -3.71
CA ALA A 69 24.21 7.15 -3.43
C ALA A 69 25.63 7.62 -3.74
N SER A 70 26.64 6.90 -3.26
CA SER A 70 28.06 7.26 -3.44
C SER A 70 28.54 7.13 -4.88
N SER A 71 27.92 6.25 -5.67
CA SER A 71 28.15 6.16 -7.13
C SER A 71 27.40 7.22 -7.94
N GLY A 72 26.53 8.03 -7.32
CA GLY A 72 25.76 9.07 -7.99
C GLY A 72 24.59 8.54 -8.83
N GLU A 73 24.15 7.30 -8.59
CA GLU A 73 23.18 6.60 -9.44
C GLU A 73 21.73 6.70 -8.95
N LEU A 74 21.45 7.41 -7.85
CA LEU A 74 20.08 7.57 -7.32
C LEU A 74 19.12 8.10 -8.39
N TRP A 75 19.49 9.18 -9.08
CA TRP A 75 18.67 9.76 -10.16
C TRP A 75 18.39 8.78 -11.31
N ASN A 76 19.34 7.89 -11.61
CA ASN A 76 19.16 6.89 -12.66
C ASN A 76 18.22 5.78 -12.19
N LEU A 77 18.27 5.40 -10.92
CA LEU A 77 17.32 4.45 -10.32
C LEU A 77 15.90 5.04 -10.27
N GLU A 78 15.75 6.28 -9.79
CA GLU A 78 14.48 7.02 -9.83
C GLU A 78 13.92 7.11 -11.26
N GLY A 79 14.76 7.42 -12.24
CA GLY A 79 14.38 7.46 -13.66
C GLY A 79 13.94 6.10 -14.20
N LEU A 80 14.61 5.01 -13.79
CA LEU A 80 14.24 3.65 -14.14
C LEU A 80 12.86 3.29 -13.58
N LEU A 81 12.61 3.60 -12.30
CA LEU A 81 11.34 3.32 -11.64
C LEU A 81 10.18 4.14 -12.23
N ARG A 82 10.44 5.40 -12.61
CA ARG A 82 9.46 6.31 -13.23
C ARG A 82 9.11 5.99 -14.69
N SER A 83 9.96 5.22 -15.37
CA SER A 83 9.72 4.84 -16.77
C SER A 83 8.40 4.10 -16.93
N GLU A 84 7.83 4.07 -18.15
CA GLU A 84 6.58 3.34 -18.40
C GLU A 84 6.70 1.85 -18.01
N GLU A 85 7.83 1.22 -18.34
CA GLU A 85 8.14 -0.16 -17.94
C GLU A 85 8.24 -0.29 -16.41
N GLY A 86 8.89 0.68 -15.74
CA GLY A 86 9.01 0.73 -14.29
C GLY A 86 7.66 0.89 -13.58
N GLN A 87 6.78 1.74 -14.09
CA GLN A 87 5.44 1.93 -13.54
C GLN A 87 4.57 0.69 -13.71
N GLU A 88 4.63 0.03 -14.87
CA GLU A 88 3.88 -1.20 -15.12
C GLU A 88 4.36 -2.33 -14.21
N ALA A 89 5.67 -2.51 -14.07
CA ALA A 89 6.24 -3.50 -13.16
C ALA A 89 5.81 -3.27 -11.70
N GLN A 90 5.79 -2.00 -11.26
CA GLN A 90 5.31 -1.62 -9.93
C GLN A 90 3.82 -1.90 -9.74
N ARG A 91 2.97 -1.59 -10.73
CA ARG A 91 1.52 -1.89 -10.68
C ARG A 91 1.26 -3.38 -10.58
N GLN A 92 1.94 -4.18 -11.42
CA GLN A 92 1.79 -5.62 -11.40
C GLN A 92 2.22 -6.19 -10.05
N LYS A 93 3.40 -5.81 -9.55
CA LYS A 93 3.90 -6.29 -8.27
C LYS A 93 3.01 -5.88 -7.11
N LEU A 94 2.52 -4.64 -7.08
CA LEU A 94 1.61 -4.19 -6.03
C LEU A 94 0.27 -4.96 -6.07
N ALA A 95 -0.27 -5.22 -7.27
CA ALA A 95 -1.46 -6.06 -7.40
C ALA A 95 -1.22 -7.49 -6.91
N GLU A 96 -0.03 -8.06 -7.13
CA GLU A 96 0.37 -9.35 -6.56
C GLU A 96 0.44 -9.31 -5.02
N ASP A 97 1.07 -8.28 -4.44
CA ASP A 97 1.12 -8.10 -2.97
C ASP A 97 -0.30 -7.91 -2.37
N CYS A 98 -1.19 -7.22 -3.09
CA CYS A 98 -2.57 -6.99 -2.65
C CYS A 98 -3.41 -8.27 -2.62
N LEU A 99 -2.98 -9.36 -3.25
CA LEU A 99 -3.65 -10.65 -3.15
C LEU A 99 -3.67 -11.17 -1.71
N ASP A 100 -2.57 -10.97 -0.97
CA ASP A 100 -2.47 -11.34 0.43
C ASP A 100 -3.36 -10.45 1.31
N TYR A 101 -3.57 -9.18 0.90
CA TYR A 101 -4.49 -8.27 1.59
C TYR A 101 -5.93 -8.75 1.41
N VAL A 102 -6.32 -9.12 0.19
CA VAL A 102 -7.66 -9.66 -0.09
C VAL A 102 -7.93 -10.90 0.74
N ASP A 103 -6.99 -11.86 0.77
CA ASP A 103 -7.15 -13.09 1.55
C ASP A 103 -7.35 -12.79 3.03
N ALA A 104 -6.51 -11.94 3.62
CA ALA A 104 -6.60 -11.59 5.03
C ALA A 104 -7.88 -10.82 5.38
N LEU A 105 -8.40 -9.99 4.46
CA LEU A 105 -9.63 -9.22 4.68
C LEU A 105 -10.88 -10.08 4.53
N TRP A 106 -10.87 -11.06 3.63
CA TRP A 106 -11.99 -12.00 3.44
C TRP A 106 -12.20 -12.96 4.62
N GLU A 107 -11.22 -13.08 5.52
CA GLU A 107 -11.42 -13.77 6.81
C GLU A 107 -12.37 -13.01 7.75
N ILE A 108 -12.74 -11.75 7.46
CA ILE A 108 -13.65 -10.93 8.25
C ILE A 108 -15.08 -11.05 7.68
N PRO A 109 -15.99 -11.83 8.28
CA PRO A 109 -17.26 -12.21 7.66
C PRO A 109 -18.24 -11.07 7.37
N THR A 110 -18.08 -9.91 8.03
CA THR A 110 -18.97 -8.75 7.81
C THR A 110 -18.38 -7.68 6.90
N LEU A 111 -17.16 -7.88 6.40
CA LEU A 111 -16.49 -7.02 5.42
C LEU A 111 -16.63 -7.61 3.99
N ASP A 112 -17.87 -7.90 3.58
CA ASP A 112 -18.20 -8.55 2.30
C ASP A 112 -18.73 -7.57 1.23
N ASP A 113 -18.88 -6.29 1.57
CA ASP A 113 -19.14 -5.22 0.59
C ASP A 113 -17.85 -4.86 -0.16
N THR A 114 -17.91 -4.86 -1.50
CA THR A 114 -16.73 -4.67 -2.37
C THR A 114 -16.03 -3.32 -2.12
N ARG A 115 -16.78 -2.23 -1.94
CA ARG A 115 -16.18 -0.91 -1.67
C ARG A 115 -15.50 -0.89 -0.31
N CYS A 116 -16.15 -1.46 0.70
CA CYS A 116 -15.59 -1.54 2.04
C CYS A 116 -14.32 -2.40 2.08
N THR A 117 -14.26 -3.51 1.33
CA THR A 117 -13.04 -4.33 1.21
C THR A 117 -11.93 -3.57 0.49
N ILE A 118 -12.22 -2.85 -0.61
CA ILE A 118 -11.22 -2.01 -1.30
C ILE A 118 -10.69 -0.94 -0.34
N TYR A 119 -11.59 -0.25 0.36
CA TYR A 119 -11.21 0.77 1.34
C TYR A 119 -10.25 0.18 2.38
N ALA A 120 -10.59 -0.96 2.99
CA ALA A 120 -9.74 -1.60 3.99
C ALA A 120 -8.40 -2.05 3.40
N GLY A 121 -8.39 -2.56 2.17
CA GLY A 121 -7.20 -2.98 1.44
C GLY A 121 -6.19 -1.85 1.22
N ILE A 122 -6.66 -0.64 0.92
CA ILE A 122 -5.81 0.56 0.79
C ILE A 122 -5.10 0.90 2.11
N TRP A 123 -5.59 0.40 3.24
CA TRP A 123 -4.96 0.58 4.55
C TRP A 123 -3.96 -0.50 4.94
N CYS A 124 -3.98 -1.65 4.27
CA CYS A 124 -3.13 -2.80 4.58
C CYS A 124 -1.63 -2.56 4.48
N PRO A 125 -1.08 -1.73 3.57
CA PRO A 125 0.38 -1.55 3.49
C PRO A 125 1.01 -1.03 4.79
N THR A 126 0.27 -0.25 5.58
CA THR A 126 0.73 0.21 6.90
C THR A 126 0.90 -0.93 7.89
N SER A 127 -0.04 -1.89 7.89
CA SER A 127 0.08 -3.20 8.54
C SER A 127 -1.23 -3.98 8.35
N THR A 128 -1.20 -5.01 7.50
CA THR A 128 -2.36 -5.88 7.25
C THR A 128 -2.89 -6.51 8.55
N SER A 129 -2.01 -6.96 9.44
CA SER A 129 -2.40 -7.58 10.70
C SER A 129 -3.09 -6.61 11.66
N VAL A 130 -2.64 -5.34 11.73
CA VAL A 130 -3.28 -4.31 12.55
C VAL A 130 -4.64 -3.95 11.97
N VAL A 131 -4.75 -3.77 10.65
CA VAL A 131 -6.03 -3.50 9.96
C VAL A 131 -7.03 -4.62 10.20
N CYS A 132 -6.65 -5.88 9.97
CA CYS A 132 -7.54 -7.01 10.16
C CYS A 132 -7.98 -7.13 11.63
N ARG A 133 -7.06 -6.97 12.58
CA ARG A 133 -7.41 -6.98 14.02
C ARG A 133 -8.36 -5.83 14.38
N PHE A 134 -8.12 -4.64 13.83
CA PHE A 134 -8.94 -3.46 14.08
C PHE A 134 -10.40 -3.66 13.64
N LEU A 135 -10.60 -4.20 12.44
CA LEU A 135 -11.92 -4.47 11.86
C LEU A 135 -12.61 -5.67 12.50
N THR A 136 -11.89 -6.77 12.72
CA THR A 136 -12.41 -7.97 13.41
C THR A 136 -12.98 -7.64 14.79
N ASN A 137 -12.34 -6.74 15.55
CA ASN A 137 -12.82 -6.31 16.86
C ASN A 137 -14.09 -5.43 16.82
N ARG A 138 -14.47 -4.95 15.62
CA ARG A 138 -15.60 -4.03 15.40
C ARG A 138 -16.74 -4.67 14.62
N GLN A 139 -16.49 -5.82 14.02
CA GLN A 139 -17.38 -6.51 13.08
C GLN A 139 -18.81 -6.77 13.61
N TRP A 140 -18.97 -6.86 14.94
CA TRP A 140 -20.26 -7.13 15.60
C TRP A 140 -20.97 -5.89 16.14
N ASN A 141 -20.27 -4.76 16.24
CA ASN A 141 -20.79 -3.51 16.80
C ASN A 141 -20.96 -2.40 15.77
N TYR A 142 -20.37 -2.58 14.58
CA TYR A 142 -20.38 -1.62 13.49
C TYR A 142 -20.74 -2.32 12.18
N ASP A 143 -21.45 -1.59 11.33
CA ASP A 143 -21.79 -2.05 9.98
C ASP A 143 -20.57 -1.89 9.05
N LEU A 144 -19.80 -2.98 8.90
CA LEU A 144 -18.65 -3.02 7.98
C LEU A 144 -19.03 -3.13 6.50
N ARG A 145 -20.33 -3.17 6.18
CA ARG A 145 -20.85 -3.08 4.81
C ARG A 145 -21.17 -1.64 4.40
N ASN A 146 -20.99 -0.69 5.32
CA ASN A 146 -21.26 0.72 5.09
C ASN A 146 -19.95 1.51 5.00
N LEU A 147 -19.66 2.02 3.80
CA LEU A 147 -18.42 2.76 3.53
C LEU A 147 -18.25 4.00 4.44
N HIS A 148 -19.34 4.70 4.79
CA HIS A 148 -19.26 5.82 5.74
C HIS A 148 -18.89 5.35 7.16
N THR A 149 -19.42 4.21 7.59
CA THR A 149 -19.07 3.60 8.87
C THR A 149 -17.60 3.20 8.88
N VAL A 150 -17.12 2.51 7.84
CA VAL A 150 -15.71 2.12 7.72
C VAL A 150 -14.80 3.35 7.74
N ARG A 151 -15.11 4.38 6.95
CA ARG A 151 -14.39 5.67 7.01
C ARG A 151 -14.34 6.24 8.42
N ALA A 152 -15.50 6.33 9.09
CA ALA A 152 -15.57 6.90 10.44
C ALA A 152 -14.72 6.12 11.45
N LEU A 153 -14.71 4.79 11.35
CA LEU A 153 -13.84 3.95 12.18
C LEU A 153 -12.36 4.29 11.96
N PHE A 154 -11.91 4.33 10.71
CA PHE A 154 -10.52 4.66 10.40
C PHE A 154 -10.15 6.09 10.82
N LYS A 155 -11.02 7.04 10.52
CA LYS A 155 -10.82 8.46 10.82
C LYS A 155 -10.70 8.75 12.31
N TYR A 156 -11.54 8.12 13.14
CA TYR A 156 -11.68 8.51 14.55
C TYR A 156 -11.09 7.51 15.55
N GLN A 157 -10.83 6.26 15.14
CA GLN A 157 -10.45 5.21 16.09
C GLN A 157 -9.16 4.47 15.72
N TYR A 158 -8.74 4.49 14.45
CA TYR A 158 -7.62 3.65 14.01
C TYR A 158 -6.29 4.05 14.64
N ALA A 159 -5.98 5.36 14.66
CA ALA A 159 -4.74 5.87 15.26
C ALA A 159 -4.54 5.36 16.69
N HIS A 160 -5.55 5.52 17.53
CA HIS A 160 -5.53 5.05 18.91
C HIS A 160 -5.40 3.52 18.99
N ALA A 161 -6.19 2.79 18.20
CA ALA A 161 -6.16 1.32 18.20
C ALA A 161 -4.83 0.73 17.69
N ALA A 162 -4.12 1.47 16.84
CA ALA A 162 -2.79 1.13 16.36
C ALA A 162 -1.66 1.56 17.32
N GLY A 163 -1.97 2.33 18.37
CA GLY A 163 -0.96 2.88 19.29
C GLY A 163 -0.14 4.02 18.66
N CYS A 164 -0.77 4.78 17.77
CA CYS A 164 -0.17 5.79 16.89
C CYS A 164 -0.95 7.11 16.97
N ASP A 165 -1.37 7.50 18.18
CA ASP A 165 -2.18 8.70 18.42
C ASP A 165 -1.51 9.99 17.91
N GLU A 166 -0.18 10.03 17.89
CA GLU A 166 0.62 11.12 17.33
C GLU A 166 0.39 11.34 15.81
N TYR A 167 -0.09 10.33 15.09
CA TYR A 167 -0.39 10.38 13.66
C TYR A 167 -1.88 10.53 13.35
N ALA A 168 -2.72 10.80 14.36
CA ALA A 168 -4.18 10.80 14.23
C ALA A 168 -4.71 11.76 13.16
N GLU A 169 -4.15 12.96 13.04
CA GLU A 169 -4.56 13.93 12.00
C GLU A 169 -4.24 13.42 10.59
N GLY A 170 -3.05 12.84 10.40
CA GLY A 170 -2.64 12.24 9.12
C GLY A 170 -3.55 11.07 8.72
N TYR A 171 -3.88 10.19 9.67
CA TYR A 171 -4.82 9.11 9.44
C TYR A 171 -6.25 9.59 9.19
N ALA A 172 -6.70 10.67 9.83
CA ALA A 172 -8.00 11.25 9.55
C ALA A 172 -8.08 11.79 8.11
N ASN A 173 -7.03 12.47 7.64
CA ASN A 173 -6.95 12.95 6.25
C ASN A 173 -6.88 11.81 5.24
N ARG A 174 -6.07 10.78 5.53
CA ARG A 174 -6.02 9.56 4.71
C ARG A 174 -7.38 8.88 4.63
N ALA A 175 -8.13 8.82 5.73
CA ALA A 175 -9.46 8.20 5.74
C ALA A 175 -10.44 8.92 4.81
N ASP A 176 -10.35 10.25 4.76
CA ASP A 176 -11.15 11.07 3.86
C ASP A 176 -10.73 10.86 2.39
N ALA A 177 -9.42 10.88 2.10
CA ALA A 177 -8.91 10.64 0.74
C ALA A 177 -9.24 9.24 0.21
N THR A 178 -9.08 8.20 1.03
CA THR A 178 -9.47 6.83 0.67
C THR A 178 -10.98 6.74 0.43
N TYR A 179 -11.79 7.43 1.25
CA TYR A 179 -13.24 7.44 1.06
C TYR A 179 -13.63 8.09 -0.26
N GLU A 180 -13.09 9.28 -0.58
CA GLU A 180 -13.39 10.00 -1.80
C GLU A 180 -13.04 9.19 -3.05
N TYR A 181 -11.87 8.54 -3.05
CA TYR A 181 -11.47 7.63 -4.11
C TYR A 181 -12.46 6.46 -4.26
N VAL A 182 -12.71 5.72 -3.18
CA VAL A 182 -13.56 4.51 -3.22
C VAL A 182 -15.02 4.84 -3.53
N ALA A 183 -15.53 5.98 -3.05
CA ALA A 183 -16.88 6.46 -3.37
C ALA A 183 -17.04 6.84 -4.85
N GLY A 184 -15.96 7.29 -5.50
CA GLY A 184 -15.93 7.65 -6.92
C GLY A 184 -15.78 6.48 -7.90
N LEU A 185 -15.46 5.26 -7.42
CA LEU A 185 -15.31 4.09 -8.28
C LEU A 185 -16.63 3.71 -8.97
N ASP A 186 -16.54 3.26 -10.22
CA ASP A 186 -17.63 2.62 -10.96
C ASP A 186 -17.39 1.10 -10.90
N LEU A 187 -18.21 0.38 -10.12
CA LEU A 187 -18.01 -1.03 -9.74
C LEU A 187 -19.23 -1.88 -10.08
#